data_AF-A0A527CUB8-F1
#
_entry.id   AF-A0A527CUB8-F1
#
_cell.length_a   1.000
_cell.length_b   1.000
_cell.length_c   1.000
_cell.angle_alpha   90.00
_cell.angle_beta   90.00
_cell.angle_gamma   90.00
#
_symmetry.space_group_name_H-M   'P 1'
#
loop_
_entity.id
_entity.type
_entity.pdbx_description
1 polymer ?
#
loop_
_entity_poly.entity_id
_entity_poly.type
_entity_poly.pdbx_seq_one_letter_code
_entity_poly.pdbx_strand_id
1 'polypeptide(L)'
;FVSLGDRYGHLVIDAEQHTERGLQAAGERARIHRVSTVLNLEGLDAENQMRRAAAFLGGLFEVARDHWYPMLVVVDEAQLFAPAVAGEVSDEARKLSLGA
;
A
#
# COMPACT_ATOMS: atom_id res chain seq x y z
N PHE A 1 5.82 -5.32 -10.05
CA PHE A 1 4.98 -4.38 -10.87
C PHE A 1 5.68 -3.10 -11.35
N VAL A 2 6.95 -2.84 -11.01
CA VAL A 2 7.66 -1.57 -11.34
C VAL A 2 7.65 -1.23 -12.84
N SER A 3 7.66 -2.23 -13.72
CA SER A 3 7.58 -2.04 -15.18
C SER A 3 6.32 -1.33 -15.69
N LEU A 4 5.25 -1.23 -14.89
CA LEU A 4 4.09 -0.40 -15.22
C LEU A 4 4.42 1.09 -15.20
N GLY A 5 5.42 1.51 -14.42
CA GLY A 5 5.93 2.88 -14.40
C GLY A 5 6.45 3.29 -15.78
N ASP A 6 7.37 2.50 -16.34
CA ASP A 6 7.96 2.79 -17.65
C ASP A 6 6.93 2.76 -18.79
N ARG A 7 5.99 1.81 -18.73
CA ARG A 7 5.03 1.58 -19.82
C ARG A 7 3.80 2.50 -19.78
N TYR A 8 3.32 2.87 -18.59
CA TYR A 8 2.05 3.56 -18.39
C TYR A 8 2.15 4.81 -17.51
N GLY A 9 3.36 5.22 -17.12
CA GLY A 9 3.58 6.43 -16.32
C GLY A 9 3.06 6.32 -14.89
N HIS A 10 2.96 5.11 -14.34
CA HIS A 10 2.60 4.95 -12.93
C HIS A 10 3.74 5.47 -12.04
N LEU A 11 3.39 6.22 -11.01
CA LEU A 11 4.36 6.67 -10.02
C LEU A 11 4.87 5.45 -9.25
N VAL A 12 6.17 5.19 -9.29
CA VAL A 12 6.79 4.13 -8.50
C VAL A 12 7.27 4.74 -7.18
N ILE A 13 6.82 4.18 -6.06
CA ILE A 13 7.25 4.58 -4.72
C ILE A 13 8.01 3.40 -4.11
N ASP A 14 9.30 3.57 -3.86
CA ASP A 14 10.10 2.61 -3.12
C ASP A 14 9.84 2.76 -1.62
N ALA A 15 9.16 1.79 -1.01
CA ALA A 15 8.76 1.85 0.39
C ALA A 15 9.92 1.71 1.38
N GLU A 16 11.03 1.09 0.98
CA GLU A 16 12.23 0.95 1.83
C GLU A 16 12.82 2.32 2.16
N GLN A 17 12.72 3.26 1.22
CA GLN A 17 13.27 4.61 1.33
C GLN A 17 12.37 5.59 2.12
N HIS A 18 11.20 5.14 2.57
CA HIS A 18 10.19 6.02 3.16
C HIS A 18 9.76 5.56 4.56
N THR A 19 9.45 6.54 5.41
CA THR A 19 8.80 6.27 6.70
C THR A 19 7.31 6.00 6.50
N GLU A 20 6.66 5.31 7.46
CA GLU A 20 5.21 5.12 7.48
C GLU A 20 4.44 6.43 7.31
N ARG A 21 4.82 7.48 8.05
CA ARG A 21 4.21 8.82 7.91
C ARG A 21 4.37 9.40 6.51
N GLY A 22 5.54 9.18 5.88
CA GLY A 22 5.78 9.60 4.50
C GLY A 22 4.88 8.88 3.50
N LEU A 23 4.67 7.57 3.71
CA LEU A 23 3.78 6.76 2.88
C LEU A 23 2.30 7.10 3.08
N GLN A 24 1.87 7.40 4.30
CA GLN A 24 0.51 7.89 4.57
C GLN A 24 0.24 9.19 3.79
N ALA A 25 1.12 10.17 3.89
CA ALA A 25 1.01 11.42 3.13
C ALA A 25 1.08 11.18 1.60
N ALA A 26 1.83 10.16 1.14
CA ALA A 26 1.86 9.78 -0.26
C ALA A 26 0.53 9.17 -0.73
N GLY A 27 -0.09 8.31 0.09
CA GLY A 27 -1.41 7.73 -0.14
C GLY A 27 -2.47 8.81 -0.26
N GLU A 28 -2.52 9.75 0.69
CA GLU A 28 -3.45 10.88 0.66
C GLU A 28 -3.36 11.65 -0.66
N ARG A 29 -2.14 12.02 -1.07
CA ARG A 29 -1.90 12.73 -2.33
C ARG A 29 -2.29 11.90 -3.55
N ALA A 30 -1.96 10.60 -3.55
CA ALA A 30 -2.32 9.70 -4.64
C ALA A 30 -3.85 9.63 -4.83
N ARG A 31 -4.61 9.60 -3.73
CA ARG A 31 -6.08 9.60 -3.75
C ARG A 31 -6.65 10.93 -4.23
N ILE A 32 -6.22 12.05 -3.66
CA ILE A 32 -6.72 13.40 -4.00
C ILE A 32 -6.47 13.72 -5.48
N HIS A 33 -5.28 13.40 -5.97
CA HIS A 33 -4.85 13.73 -7.34
C HIS A 33 -5.10 12.61 -8.35
N ARG A 34 -5.63 11.45 -7.91
CA ARG A 34 -5.91 10.28 -8.75
C ARG A 34 -4.68 9.77 -9.53
N VAL A 35 -3.54 9.69 -8.85
CA VAL A 35 -2.28 9.24 -9.45
C VAL A 35 -2.19 7.72 -9.38
N SER A 36 -2.10 7.05 -10.52
CA SER A 36 -1.79 5.62 -10.59
C SER A 36 -0.39 5.37 -10.00
N THR A 37 -0.32 4.51 -9.00
CA THR A 37 0.89 4.30 -8.19
C THR A 37 1.23 2.81 -8.10
N VAL A 38 2.52 2.49 -8.17
CA VAL A 38 3.09 1.20 -7.81
C VAL A 38 3.88 1.40 -6.52
N LEU A 39 3.41 0.81 -5.43
CA LEU A 39 4.16 0.75 -4.18
C LEU A 39 5.11 -0.46 -4.27
N ASN A 40 6.42 -0.21 -4.42
CA ASN A 40 7.42 -1.27 -4.38
C ASN A 40 7.76 -1.59 -2.92
N LEU A 41 7.60 -2.86 -2.56
CA LEU A 41 7.85 -3.38 -1.20
C LEU A 41 9.09 -4.30 -1.16
N GLU A 42 9.79 -4.48 -2.28
CA GLU A 42 11.05 -5.20 -2.35
C GLU A 42 12.08 -4.60 -1.37
N GLY A 43 12.98 -5.44 -0.83
CA GLY A 43 13.98 -5.03 0.16
C GLY A 43 13.49 -5.05 1.62
N LEU A 44 12.18 -5.00 1.85
CA LEU A 44 11.59 -5.11 3.18
C LEU A 44 11.30 -6.57 3.57
N ASP A 45 11.45 -6.89 4.85
CA ASP A 45 10.90 -8.13 5.44
C ASP A 45 9.37 -8.10 5.48
N ALA A 46 8.74 -9.27 5.62
CA ALA A 46 7.28 -9.41 5.56
C ALA A 46 6.54 -8.49 6.55
N GLU A 47 7.07 -8.30 7.75
CA GLU A 47 6.47 -7.45 8.77
C GLU A 47 6.49 -5.98 8.36
N ASN A 48 7.62 -5.49 7.84
CA ASN A 48 7.75 -4.13 7.34
C ASN A 48 6.98 -3.92 6.03
N GLN A 49 6.91 -4.92 5.14
CA GLN A 49 6.06 -4.86 3.96
C GLN A 49 4.60 -4.56 4.36
N MET A 50 4.08 -5.28 5.37
CA MET A 50 2.73 -5.05 5.89
C MET A 50 2.57 -3.67 6.51
N ARG A 51 3.51 -3.22 7.35
CA ARG A 51 3.47 -1.87 7.95
C ARG A 51 3.47 -0.76 6.89
N ARG A 52 4.35 -0.85 5.90
CA ARG A 52 4.49 0.15 4.83
C ARG A 52 3.26 0.16 3.92
N ALA A 53 2.76 -1.01 3.53
CA ALA A 53 1.52 -1.13 2.78
C ALA A 53 0.32 -0.55 3.55
N ALA A 54 0.18 -0.92 4.83
CA ALA A 54 -0.90 -0.41 5.69
C ALA A 54 -0.86 1.12 5.82
N ALA A 55 0.32 1.72 6.00
CA ALA A 55 0.43 3.18 6.08
C ALA A 55 0.00 3.88 4.77
N PHE A 56 0.43 3.36 3.62
CA PHE A 56 0.01 3.91 2.32
C PHE A 56 -1.50 3.76 2.09
N LEU A 57 -2.05 2.58 2.38
CA LEU A 57 -3.49 2.30 2.26
C LEU A 57 -4.31 3.17 3.23
N GLY A 58 -3.84 3.36 4.47
CA GLY A 58 -4.45 4.26 5.44
C GLY A 58 -4.56 5.68 4.88
N GLY A 59 -3.50 6.20 4.26
CA GLY A 59 -3.52 7.47 3.56
C GLY A 59 -4.56 7.55 2.44
N LEU A 60 -4.84 6.45 1.72
CA LEU A 60 -5.90 6.42 0.69
C LEU A 60 -7.32 6.47 1.31
N PHE A 61 -7.51 5.86 2.47
CA PHE A 61 -8.81 5.70 3.11
C PHE A 61 -9.21 6.88 3.99
N GLU A 62 -8.26 7.57 4.61
CA GLU A 62 -8.53 8.72 5.49
C GLU A 62 -8.94 10.00 4.74
N VAL A 63 -8.78 10.04 3.41
CA VAL A 63 -9.19 11.20 2.60
C VAL A 63 -10.71 11.39 2.62
N ALA A 64 -11.14 12.65 2.62
CA ALA A 64 -12.55 13.05 2.55
C ALA A 64 -13.31 12.34 1.42
N ARG A 65 -14.57 12.00 1.72
CA ARG A 65 -15.44 11.18 0.87
C ARG A 65 -15.63 11.73 -0.55
N ASP A 66 -15.51 13.04 -0.74
CA ASP A 66 -15.61 13.69 -2.05
C ASP A 66 -14.51 13.23 -3.04
N HIS A 67 -13.41 12.68 -2.54
CA HIS A 67 -12.32 12.12 -3.35
C HIS A 67 -12.43 10.61 -3.58
N TRP A 68 -13.51 9.97 -3.14
CA TRP A 68 -13.67 8.52 -3.26
C TRP A 68 -14.19 8.11 -4.64
N TYR A 69 -13.27 8.07 -5.59
CA TYR A 69 -13.52 7.49 -6.91
C TYR A 69 -13.19 5.98 -6.92
N PRO A 70 -13.86 5.19 -7.77
CA PRO A 70 -13.50 3.79 -7.96
C PRO A 70 -12.03 3.65 -8.34
N MET A 71 -11.36 2.69 -7.72
CA MET A 71 -9.97 2.36 -8.02
C MET A 71 -9.77 0.85 -7.95
N LEU A 72 -8.82 0.34 -8.72
CA LEU A 72 -8.38 -1.04 -8.64
C LEU A 72 -7.09 -1.11 -7.81
N VAL A 73 -7.08 -1.96 -6.80
CA VAL A 73 -5.87 -2.31 -6.03
C VAL A 73 -5.45 -3.71 -6.47
N VAL A 74 -4.22 -3.84 -6.95
CA VAL A 74 -3.64 -5.12 -7.37
C VAL A 74 -2.49 -5.45 -6.43
N VAL A 75 -2.52 -6.66 -5.89
CA VAL A 75 -1.49 -7.18 -4.98
C VAL A 75 -0.89 -8.42 -5.62
N ASP A 76 0.43 -8.43 -5.77
CA ASP A 76 1.18 -9.57 -6.33
C ASP A 76 1.07 -10.78 -5.39
N GLU A 77 1.62 -10.60 -4.19
CA GLU A 77 1.65 -11.63 -3.15
C GLU A 77 0.45 -11.51 -2.23
N ALA A 78 -0.75 -11.65 -2.78
CA ALA A 78 -1.99 -11.52 -2.03
C ALA A 78 -2.05 -12.48 -0.84
N GLN A 79 -1.34 -13.61 -0.86
CA GLN A 79 -1.21 -14.54 0.26
C GLN A 79 -0.58 -13.92 1.51
N LEU A 80 0.27 -12.90 1.37
CA LEU A 80 0.84 -12.18 2.52
C LEU A 80 -0.22 -11.33 3.24
N PHE A 81 -1.28 -10.96 2.51
CA PHE A 81 -2.37 -10.11 2.99
C PHE A 81 -3.69 -10.87 3.22
N ALA A 82 -3.81 -12.06 2.64
CA ALA A 82 -4.95 -12.95 2.80
C ALA A 82 -4.77 -13.85 4.02
N PRO A 83 -5.86 -14.27 4.70
CA PRO A 83 -5.77 -15.19 5.82
C PRO A 83 -5.35 -16.58 5.35
N ALA A 84 -4.05 -16.83 5.23
CA ALA A 84 -3.51 -18.18 5.20
C ALA A 84 -3.49 -18.74 6.63
N VAL A 85 -4.02 -19.95 6.78
CA VAL A 85 -4.02 -20.72 8.02
C VAL A 85 -2.62 -20.69 8.67
N ALA A 86 -2.56 -20.10 9.87
CA ALA A 86 -1.55 -20.22 10.93
C ALA A 86 -0.07 -20.30 10.52
N GLY A 87 0.72 -19.27 10.84
CA GLY A 87 2.17 -19.36 10.72
C GLY A 87 2.96 -18.21 11.31
N GLU A 88 3.08 -17.10 10.60
CA GLU A 88 4.26 -16.21 10.79
C GLU A 88 3.95 -14.71 10.86
N VAL A 89 2.68 -14.31 10.94
CA VAL A 89 2.30 -12.88 10.94
C VAL A 89 1.46 -12.54 12.18
N SER A 90 1.98 -11.62 13.01
CA SER A 90 1.29 -11.09 14.19
C SER A 90 -0.09 -10.53 13.85
N ASP A 91 -1.07 -10.86 14.68
CA ASP A 91 -2.47 -10.41 14.61
C ASP A 91 -2.65 -8.88 14.53
N GLU A 92 -1.66 -8.11 14.98
CA GLU A 92 -1.70 -6.64 15.01
C GLU A 92 -1.38 -6.02 13.63
N ALA A 93 -0.33 -6.50 12.96
CA ALA A 93 -0.03 -6.14 11.57
C ALA A 93 -1.17 -6.56 10.62
N ARG A 94 -1.85 -7.66 10.95
CA ARG A 94 -3.04 -8.15 10.24
C ARG A 94 -4.23 -7.19 10.31
N LYS A 95 -4.52 -6.62 11.48
CA LYS A 95 -5.63 -5.65 11.63
C LYS A 95 -5.34 -4.31 10.96
N LEU A 96 -4.09 -3.86 10.98
CA LEU A 96 -3.68 -2.59 10.38
C LEU A 96 -3.79 -2.59 8.84
N SER A 97 -3.55 -3.73 8.19
CA SER A 97 -3.58 -3.82 6.72
C SER A 97 -4.98 -4.04 6.13
N LEU A 98 -5.91 -4.61 6.90
CA LEU A 98 -7.26 -4.97 6.44
C LEU A 98 -8.39 -4.16 7.10
N GLY A 99 -8.07 -3.29 8.06
CA GLY A 99 -9.05 -2.42 8.72
C GLY A 99 -9.41 -1.22 7.84
N ALA A 100 -10.42 -1.38 7.00
CA ALA A 100 -11.15 -0.29 6.35
C ALA A 100 -12.58 -0.24 6.87
#